data_AF-A0A955WAS0-F1
#
_entry.id   AF-A0A955WAS0-F1
#
_cell.length_a   1.000
_cell.length_b   1.000
_cell.length_c   1.000
_cell.angle_alpha   90.00
_cell.angle_beta   90.00
_cell.angle_gamma   90.00
#
_symmetry.space_group_name_H-M   'P 1'
#
loop_
_entity.id
_entity.type
_entity.pdbx_description
1 polymer ?
#
loop_
_entity_poly.entity_id
_entity_poly.type
_entity_poly.pdbx_seq_one_letter_code
_entity_poly.pdbx_strand_id
1 'polypeptide(L)'
;MPGPTRTQQPSWLLFSFAALVTLVVGGCEGCLKRPPASSVERLPYPSCPGLDELPEGQVLASGHLRSGPDMRDRAVVERWELRERACLRVMTVRQEWPMGISDVEVVFDEHYQPLRVWKRMSMPRPPAGQRAPTPDIRLYELRTSPATLTRTSEDGREYFTFRGGRPVAVVGPGRALLGAWIRQHLDLTVGETVRGPVLDFRRPAERVETVALRREADALMPDVAGGDGHVRVYTVFGRESVFTDDEGNVLGDLAGLRPHARLTTPEPPALPSDEPPDPVGTPSP
;
A
#
# COMPACT_ATOMS: atom_id res chain seq x y z
N MET A 1 -45.26 -42.41 -48.26
CA MET A 1 -43.91 -41.87 -47.93
C MET A 1 -43.83 -41.70 -46.42
N PRO A 2 -43.00 -42.48 -45.71
CA PRO A 2 -42.77 -42.30 -44.27
C PRO A 2 -41.65 -41.27 -44.02
N GLY A 3 -41.84 -40.40 -43.02
CA GLY A 3 -40.94 -39.31 -42.66
C GLY A 3 -39.67 -39.75 -41.89
N PRO A 4 -38.71 -38.83 -41.70
CA PRO A 4 -37.38 -39.16 -41.16
C PRO A 4 -37.41 -39.41 -39.65
N THR A 5 -36.72 -40.47 -39.26
CA THR A 5 -36.50 -40.93 -37.88
C THR A 5 -35.59 -39.96 -37.13
N ARG A 6 -36.10 -39.43 -36.02
CA ARG A 6 -35.38 -38.59 -35.05
C ARG A 6 -34.37 -39.46 -34.31
N THR A 7 -33.08 -39.30 -34.58
CA THR A 7 -31.99 -39.96 -33.85
C THR A 7 -31.94 -39.44 -32.42
N GLN A 8 -32.41 -40.25 -31.47
CA GLN A 8 -32.20 -40.03 -30.04
C GLN A 8 -30.69 -40.13 -29.75
N GLN A 9 -30.07 -39.00 -29.43
CA GLN A 9 -28.74 -39.01 -28.82
C GLN A 9 -28.82 -39.71 -27.46
N PRO A 10 -27.90 -40.62 -27.16
CA PRO A 10 -27.98 -41.41 -25.96
C PRO A 10 -27.52 -40.59 -24.74
N SER A 11 -28.29 -40.72 -23.65
CA SER A 11 -28.25 -39.87 -22.44
C SER A 11 -26.91 -39.88 -21.67
N TRP A 12 -26.00 -40.83 -21.94
CA TRP A 12 -24.71 -40.96 -21.26
C TRP A 12 -23.66 -39.93 -21.70
N LEU A 13 -23.82 -39.32 -22.88
CA LEU A 13 -22.93 -38.24 -23.34
C LEU A 13 -23.14 -36.93 -22.57
N LEU A 14 -24.34 -36.67 -22.04
CA LEU A 14 -24.64 -35.49 -21.22
C LEU A 14 -24.05 -35.59 -19.80
N PHE A 15 -23.99 -36.79 -19.23
CA PHE A 15 -23.41 -36.99 -17.89
C PHE A 15 -21.88 -36.84 -17.86
N SER A 16 -21.20 -37.19 -18.97
CA SER A 16 -19.74 -37.07 -19.05
C SER A 16 -19.26 -35.62 -19.19
N PHE A 17 -20.07 -34.74 -19.79
CA PHE A 17 -19.74 -33.31 -19.91
C PHE A 17 -19.96 -32.55 -18.59
N ALA A 18 -20.98 -32.92 -17.80
CA ALA A 18 -21.26 -32.29 -16.51
C ALA A 18 -20.18 -32.58 -15.45
N ALA A 19 -19.59 -33.79 -15.47
CA ALA A 19 -18.49 -34.16 -14.57
C ALA A 19 -17.17 -33.44 -14.90
N LEU A 20 -16.90 -33.19 -16.19
CA LEU A 20 -15.71 -32.43 -16.61
C LEU A 20 -15.84 -30.93 -16.29
N VAL A 21 -17.05 -30.37 -16.40
CA VAL A 21 -17.30 -28.95 -16.05
C VAL A 21 -17.26 -28.73 -14.53
N THR A 22 -17.72 -29.68 -13.71
CA THR A 22 -17.62 -29.56 -12.24
C THR A 22 -16.17 -29.68 -11.72
N LEU A 23 -15.29 -30.42 -12.41
CA LEU A 23 -13.85 -30.47 -12.09
C LEU A 23 -13.10 -29.18 -12.44
N VAL A 24 -13.62 -28.35 -13.34
CA VAL A 24 -13.01 -27.04 -13.69
C VAL A 24 -13.55 -25.89 -12.83
N VAL A 25 -14.72 -26.07 -12.19
CA VAL A 25 -15.32 -25.09 -11.26
C VAL A 25 -14.82 -25.30 -9.82
N GLY A 26 -14.08 -26.38 -9.54
CA GLY A 26 -13.17 -26.46 -8.40
C GLY A 26 -12.08 -25.41 -8.57
N GLY A 27 -12.40 -24.19 -8.15
CA GLY A 27 -11.65 -22.98 -8.41
C GLY A 27 -10.16 -23.18 -8.20
N CYS A 28 -9.37 -22.63 -9.13
CA CYS A 28 -7.94 -22.53 -8.99
C CYS A 28 -7.63 -21.59 -7.81
N GLU A 29 -7.78 -22.06 -6.57
CA GLU A 29 -7.20 -21.44 -5.39
C GLU A 29 -5.68 -21.28 -5.62
N GLY A 30 -5.10 -22.20 -6.39
CA GLY A 30 -3.78 -22.15 -7.03
C GLY A 30 -3.47 -20.89 -7.87
N CYS A 31 -4.46 -20.08 -8.24
CA CYS A 31 -4.28 -18.89 -9.08
C CYS A 31 -4.42 -17.57 -8.29
N LEU A 32 -4.97 -17.59 -7.06
CA LEU A 32 -5.18 -16.37 -6.26
C LEU A 32 -3.84 -15.80 -5.77
N LYS A 33 -3.63 -14.49 -5.93
CA LYS A 33 -2.42 -13.81 -5.41
C LYS A 33 -2.40 -13.72 -3.88
N ARG A 34 -3.60 -13.72 -3.28
CA ARG A 34 -3.84 -13.79 -1.84
C ARG A 34 -4.95 -14.80 -1.53
N PRO A 35 -4.65 -16.10 -1.38
CA PRO A 35 -5.68 -17.07 -1.02
C PRO A 35 -6.27 -16.76 0.37
N PRO A 36 -7.58 -16.99 0.57
CA PRO A 36 -8.21 -16.87 1.88
C PRO A 36 -7.61 -17.91 2.86
N ALA A 37 -7.61 -17.57 4.14
CA ALA A 37 -7.18 -18.45 5.23
C ALA A 37 -8.27 -18.51 6.30
N SER A 38 -8.36 -19.64 7.01
CA SER A 38 -9.28 -19.77 8.15
C SER A 38 -8.81 -18.96 9.37
N SER A 39 -7.50 -18.81 9.52
CA SER A 39 -6.84 -18.00 10.54
C SER A 39 -5.40 -17.69 10.11
N VAL A 40 -4.77 -16.73 10.79
CA VAL A 40 -3.36 -16.38 10.61
C VAL A 40 -2.70 -16.24 11.97
N GLU A 41 -1.38 -16.43 12.00
CA GLU A 41 -0.59 -16.15 13.20
C GLU A 41 -0.69 -14.67 13.57
N ARG A 42 -0.97 -14.40 14.85
CA ARG A 42 -1.05 -13.04 15.39
C ARG A 42 0.17 -12.77 16.25
N LEU A 43 1.08 -11.96 15.71
CA LEU A 43 2.24 -11.49 16.44
C LEU A 43 1.90 -10.18 17.17
N PRO A 44 2.51 -9.93 18.34
CA PRO A 44 2.39 -8.63 19.02
C PRO A 44 3.01 -7.53 18.16
N TYR A 45 2.69 -6.27 18.49
CA TYR A 45 3.33 -5.11 17.86
C TYR A 45 4.87 -5.27 17.93
N PRO A 46 5.62 -4.95 16.85
CA PRO A 46 7.07 -5.06 16.86
C PRO A 46 7.68 -4.33 18.06
N SER A 47 8.57 -4.99 18.79
CA SER A 47 9.24 -4.46 19.98
C SER A 47 10.75 -4.50 19.82
N CYS A 48 11.46 -3.77 20.67
CA CYS A 48 12.92 -3.80 20.75
C CYS A 48 13.38 -4.57 21.99
N PRO A 49 14.47 -5.35 21.90
CA PRO A 49 15.01 -6.06 23.06
C PRO A 49 15.30 -5.13 24.23
N GLY A 50 14.89 -5.53 25.44
CA GLY A 50 15.16 -4.79 26.68
C GLY A 50 14.27 -3.57 26.91
N LEU A 51 13.21 -3.38 26.11
CA LEU A 51 12.22 -2.32 26.30
C LEU A 51 10.82 -2.92 26.50
N ASP A 52 10.16 -2.51 27.59
CA ASP A 52 8.76 -2.88 27.86
C ASP A 52 7.80 -2.09 26.96
N GLU A 53 8.09 -0.81 26.72
CA GLU A 53 7.34 0.07 25.84
C GLU A 53 8.27 0.82 24.88
N LEU A 54 7.81 1.04 23.65
CA LEU A 54 8.56 1.83 22.67
C LEU A 54 8.46 3.33 23.01
N PRO A 55 9.58 4.07 23.04
CA PRO A 55 9.55 5.52 23.25
C PRO A 55 8.80 6.20 22.10
N GLU A 56 8.36 7.45 22.27
CA GLU A 56 7.75 8.24 21.19
C GLU A 56 8.69 8.35 19.97
N GLY A 57 9.99 8.47 20.24
CA GLY A 57 11.05 8.47 19.23
C GLY A 57 11.34 9.84 18.63
N GLN A 58 12.41 9.91 17.84
CA GLN A 58 12.85 11.11 17.15
C GLN A 58 12.27 11.16 15.74
N VAL A 59 11.77 12.32 15.30
CA VAL A 59 11.41 12.56 13.90
C VAL A 59 12.69 12.63 13.06
N LEU A 60 12.86 11.67 12.16
CA LEU A 60 13.95 11.65 11.19
C LEU A 60 13.62 12.49 9.96
N ALA A 61 12.35 12.43 9.52
CA ALA A 61 11.86 13.17 8.38
C ALA A 61 10.34 13.34 8.46
N SER A 62 9.84 14.39 7.83
CA SER A 62 8.40 14.59 7.65
C SER A 62 8.17 15.33 6.34
N GLY A 63 6.95 15.25 5.82
CA GLY A 63 6.61 15.96 4.61
C GLY A 63 5.12 16.14 4.42
N HIS A 64 4.83 17.09 3.54
CA HIS A 64 3.48 17.48 3.17
C HIS A 64 3.44 17.67 1.66
N LEU A 65 2.83 16.71 0.97
CA LEU A 65 2.65 16.70 -0.47
C LEU A 65 1.20 17.01 -0.83
N ARG A 66 1.00 17.73 -1.93
CA ARG A 66 -0.31 18.13 -2.42
C ARG A 66 -0.37 18.04 -3.94
N SER A 67 -1.58 17.93 -4.47
CA SER A 67 -1.83 18.05 -5.90
C SER A 67 -1.28 19.35 -6.46
N GLY A 68 -0.33 19.24 -7.39
CA GLY A 68 0.20 20.36 -8.14
C GLY A 68 -0.70 20.79 -9.31
N PRO A 69 -0.31 21.87 -10.03
CA PRO A 69 -1.10 22.47 -11.11
C PRO A 69 -1.35 21.57 -12.32
N ASP A 70 -0.65 20.45 -12.45
CA ASP A 70 -0.81 19.49 -13.57
C ASP A 70 -1.43 18.16 -13.14
N MET A 71 -1.64 17.93 -11.83
CA MET A 71 -2.22 16.69 -11.33
C MET A 71 -3.71 16.60 -11.68
N ARG A 72 -4.13 15.45 -12.22
CA ARG A 72 -5.54 15.21 -12.60
C ARG A 72 -6.49 15.33 -11.40
N ASP A 73 -6.15 14.69 -10.29
CA ASP A 73 -6.90 14.84 -9.04
C ASP A 73 -6.38 16.06 -8.30
N ARG A 74 -7.23 17.09 -8.19
CA ARG A 74 -6.84 18.44 -7.71
C ARG A 74 -6.80 18.59 -6.18
N ALA A 75 -7.26 17.60 -5.45
CA ALA A 75 -7.51 17.70 -4.00
C ALA A 75 -6.89 16.55 -3.22
N VAL A 76 -5.79 15.99 -3.71
CA VAL A 76 -4.98 15.02 -2.95
C VAL A 76 -4.07 15.79 -2.01
N VAL A 77 -4.10 15.41 -0.74
CA VAL A 77 -3.20 15.90 0.31
C VAL A 77 -2.59 14.69 0.99
N GLU A 78 -1.27 14.67 1.13
CA GLU A 78 -0.52 13.62 1.81
C GLU A 78 0.36 14.27 2.88
N ARG A 79 0.20 13.83 4.13
CA ARG A 79 1.09 14.19 5.23
C ARG A 79 1.75 12.93 5.75
N TRP A 80 3.04 13.00 6.00
CA TRP A 80 3.79 11.85 6.46
C TRP A 80 4.88 12.25 7.44
N GLU A 81 5.23 11.30 8.29
CA GLU A 81 6.28 11.41 9.29
C GLU A 81 6.99 10.07 9.40
N LEU A 82 8.33 10.11 9.47
CA LEU A 82 9.20 8.98 9.73
C LEU A 82 9.91 9.22 11.05
N ARG A 83 9.69 8.31 12.01
CA ARG A 83 10.34 8.34 13.32
C ARG A 83 11.29 7.19 13.52
N GLU A 84 12.35 7.45 14.27
CA GLU A 84 13.17 6.44 14.92
C GLU A 84 12.63 6.18 16.32
N ARG A 85 12.16 4.94 16.56
CA ARG A 85 11.65 4.49 17.87
C ARG A 85 12.55 3.36 18.36
N ALA A 86 13.64 3.72 19.03
CA ALA A 86 14.72 2.79 19.39
C ALA A 86 15.25 2.03 18.15
N CYS A 87 15.16 0.71 18.13
CA CYS A 87 15.62 -0.15 17.02
C CYS A 87 14.69 -0.15 15.79
N LEU A 88 13.55 0.54 15.84
CA LEU A 88 12.56 0.55 14.78
C LEU A 88 12.55 1.89 14.03
N ARG A 89 12.09 1.82 12.78
CA ARG A 89 11.70 3.00 11.98
C ARG A 89 10.19 2.91 11.76
N VAL A 90 9.44 3.92 12.17
CA VAL A 90 7.99 3.95 12.04
C VAL A 90 7.58 5.08 11.12
N MET A 91 6.92 4.75 10.02
CA MET A 91 6.41 5.72 9.06
C MET A 91 4.89 5.78 9.14
N THR A 92 4.37 6.96 9.46
CA THR A 92 2.94 7.24 9.41
C THR A 92 2.63 8.09 8.19
N VAL A 93 1.58 7.75 7.46
CA VAL A 93 1.11 8.50 6.29
C VAL A 93 -0.39 8.67 6.38
N ARG A 94 -0.86 9.91 6.21
CA ARG A 94 -2.26 10.24 6.03
C ARG A 94 -2.44 10.84 4.64
N GLN A 95 -3.21 10.18 3.80
CA GLN A 95 -3.61 10.69 2.50
C GLN A 95 -5.11 10.99 2.49
N GLU A 96 -5.46 12.17 2.02
CA GLU A 96 -6.82 12.68 1.93
C GLU A 96 -7.12 13.04 0.47
N TRP A 97 -8.32 12.68 0.00
CA TRP A 97 -8.86 13.08 -1.29
C TRP A 97 -10.39 13.16 -1.18
N PRO A 98 -11.12 13.81 -2.10
CA PRO A 98 -12.55 14.09 -1.92
C PRO A 98 -13.44 12.87 -1.63
N MET A 99 -12.98 11.67 -1.97
CA MET A 99 -13.72 10.42 -1.79
C MET A 99 -13.23 9.58 -0.60
N GLY A 100 -12.19 9.98 0.12
CA GLY A 100 -11.64 9.12 1.17
C GLY A 100 -10.44 9.67 1.93
N ILE A 101 -10.19 9.00 3.05
CA ILE A 101 -9.02 9.17 3.89
C ILE A 101 -8.36 7.81 4.02
N SER A 102 -7.04 7.75 3.82
CA SER A 102 -6.23 6.59 4.14
C SER A 102 -5.18 6.97 5.17
N ASP A 103 -5.28 6.37 6.35
CA ASP A 103 -4.23 6.39 7.35
C ASP A 103 -3.41 5.10 7.21
N VAL A 104 -2.10 5.21 7.28
CA VAL A 104 -1.17 4.09 7.17
C VAL A 104 -0.08 4.24 8.21
N GLU A 105 0.26 3.14 8.87
CA GLU A 105 1.51 3.01 9.62
C GLU A 105 2.31 1.83 9.03
N VAL A 106 3.60 2.04 8.81
CA VAL A 106 4.54 0.99 8.47
C VAL A 106 5.65 0.96 9.49
N VAL A 107 5.88 -0.21 10.06
CA VAL A 107 7.00 -0.46 10.97
C VAL A 107 8.08 -1.19 10.20
N PHE A 108 9.29 -0.64 10.24
CA PHE A 108 10.49 -1.22 9.66
C PHE A 108 11.54 -1.48 10.73
N ASP A 109 12.51 -2.34 10.41
CA ASP A 109 13.75 -2.43 11.17
C ASP A 109 14.71 -1.26 10.85
N GLU A 110 15.92 -1.31 11.42
CA GLU A 110 16.98 -0.31 11.22
C GLU A 110 17.49 -0.23 9.77
N HIS A 111 17.22 -1.25 8.95
CA HIS A 111 17.59 -1.31 7.54
C HIS A 111 16.40 -1.08 6.62
N TYR A 112 15.33 -0.47 7.14
CA TYR A 112 14.09 -0.19 6.40
C TYR A 112 13.41 -1.44 5.81
N GLN A 113 13.69 -2.66 6.30
CA GLN A 113 12.93 -3.84 5.92
C GLN A 113 11.56 -3.81 6.60
N PRO A 114 10.46 -4.00 5.86
CA PRO A 114 9.13 -3.85 6.43
C PRO A 114 8.79 -5.05 7.31
N LEU A 115 8.33 -4.77 8.53
CA LEU A 115 7.95 -5.77 9.53
C LEU A 115 6.43 -5.89 9.62
N ARG A 116 5.72 -4.76 9.58
CA ARG A 116 4.27 -4.70 9.77
C ARG A 116 3.71 -3.48 9.05
N VAL A 117 2.51 -3.62 8.47
CA VAL A 117 1.75 -2.50 7.91
C VAL A 117 0.37 -2.50 8.54
N TRP A 118 -0.09 -1.33 8.96
CA TRP A 118 -1.48 -1.08 9.32
C TRP A 118 -2.06 -0.04 8.35
N LYS A 119 -3.27 -0.27 7.87
CA LYS A 119 -3.99 0.65 6.98
C LYS A 119 -5.42 0.79 7.46
N ARG A 120 -5.91 2.02 7.56
CA ARG A 120 -7.33 2.33 7.72
C ARG A 120 -7.80 3.17 6.55
N MET A 121 -8.89 2.75 5.92
CA MET A 121 -9.58 3.54 4.91
C MET A 121 -10.97 3.92 5.43
N SER A 122 -11.28 5.21 5.40
CA SER A 122 -12.58 5.73 5.79
C SER A 122 -13.12 6.67 4.73
N MET A 123 -14.44 6.70 4.59
CA MET A 123 -15.12 7.71 3.79
C MET A 123 -15.11 9.05 4.56
N PRO A 124 -15.13 10.20 3.87
CA PRO A 124 -15.41 11.47 4.51
C PRO A 124 -16.80 11.41 5.15
N ARG A 125 -16.98 12.08 6.29
CA ARG A 125 -18.23 12.04 7.07
C ARG A 125 -19.47 12.28 6.16
N PRO A 126 -20.47 11.38 6.20
CA PRO A 126 -21.68 11.55 5.40
C PRO A 126 -22.52 12.73 5.91
N PRO A 127 -23.48 13.22 5.10
CA PRO A 127 -24.43 14.26 5.53
C PRO A 127 -25.12 13.93 6.86
N ALA A 128 -25.54 14.97 7.58
CA ALA A 128 -26.20 14.83 8.88
C ALA A 128 -27.37 13.85 8.83
N GLY A 129 -27.41 12.90 9.78
CA GLY A 129 -28.44 11.86 9.88
C GLY A 129 -28.06 10.50 9.28
N GLN A 130 -26.90 10.36 8.67
CA GLN A 130 -26.38 9.08 8.19
C GLN A 130 -25.25 8.55 9.07
N ARG A 131 -25.27 7.25 9.35
CA ARG A 131 -24.16 6.57 10.04
C ARG A 131 -22.98 6.45 9.06
N ALA A 132 -21.79 6.83 9.49
CA ALA A 132 -20.58 6.60 8.72
C ALA A 132 -20.37 5.09 8.52
N PRO A 133 -19.97 4.64 7.32
CA PRO A 133 -19.63 3.24 7.10
C PRO A 133 -18.46 2.83 8.01
N THR A 134 -18.42 1.57 8.40
CA THR A 134 -17.31 1.08 9.24
C THR A 134 -16.00 1.20 8.46
N PRO A 135 -14.93 1.78 9.05
CA PRO A 135 -13.65 1.87 8.36
C PRO A 135 -13.11 0.49 7.95
N ASP A 136 -12.55 0.38 6.74
CA ASP A 136 -11.84 -0.81 6.29
C ASP A 136 -10.44 -0.79 6.89
N ILE A 137 -10.23 -1.62 7.93
CA ILE A 137 -8.96 -1.71 8.66
C ILE A 137 -8.24 -2.98 8.23
N ARG A 138 -6.97 -2.84 7.84
CA ARG A 138 -6.14 -3.93 7.33
C ARG A 138 -4.82 -3.95 8.07
N LEU A 139 -4.46 -5.12 8.59
CA LEU A 139 -3.18 -5.41 9.21
C LEU A 139 -2.44 -6.43 8.36
N TYR A 140 -1.26 -6.05 7.87
CA TYR A 140 -0.34 -6.90 7.16
C TYR A 140 0.82 -7.25 8.09
N GLU A 141 1.01 -8.53 8.35
CA GLU A 141 2.13 -9.05 9.13
C GLU A 141 3.16 -9.62 8.16
N LEU A 142 4.36 -9.04 8.18
CA LEU A 142 5.42 -9.29 7.20
C LEU A 142 6.63 -10.01 7.80
N ARG A 143 6.59 -10.31 9.11
CA ARG A 143 7.56 -11.18 9.80
C ARG A 143 7.23 -12.66 9.62
N THR A 144 5.98 -13.00 9.29
CA THR A 144 5.53 -14.37 9.02
C THR A 144 5.92 -14.84 7.61
N SER A 145 5.97 -16.16 7.41
CA SER A 145 6.21 -16.77 6.09
C SER A 145 5.19 -17.88 5.84
N PRO A 146 4.21 -17.69 4.92
CA PRO A 146 4.00 -16.49 4.10
C PRO A 146 3.55 -15.27 4.92
N ALA A 147 3.74 -14.07 4.37
CA ALA A 147 3.15 -12.85 4.92
C ALA A 147 1.62 -12.97 4.95
N THR A 148 0.99 -12.31 5.93
CA THR A 148 -0.46 -12.47 6.19
C THR A 148 -1.18 -11.13 6.20
N LEU A 149 -2.47 -11.15 5.91
CA LEU A 149 -3.40 -10.01 6.00
C LEU A 149 -4.58 -10.39 6.89
N THR A 150 -4.88 -9.55 7.87
CA THR A 150 -6.15 -9.52 8.60
C THR A 150 -6.91 -8.27 8.19
N ARG A 151 -8.14 -8.43 7.71
CA ARG A 151 -9.03 -7.32 7.34
C ARG A 151 -10.25 -7.33 8.23
N THR A 152 -10.60 -6.17 8.77
CA THR A 152 -11.86 -5.91 9.46
C THR A 152 -12.76 -5.11 8.54
N SER A 153 -13.96 -5.64 8.30
CA SER A 153 -15.05 -4.99 7.56
C SER A 153 -16.35 -5.06 8.35
N GLU A 154 -17.44 -4.56 7.76
CA GLU A 154 -18.79 -4.67 8.32
C GLU A 154 -19.24 -6.12 8.53
N ASP A 155 -18.72 -7.06 7.73
CA ASP A 155 -19.08 -8.48 7.76
C ASP A 155 -18.26 -9.30 8.78
N GLY A 156 -17.31 -8.66 9.47
CA GLY A 156 -16.43 -9.29 10.45
C GLY A 156 -14.97 -9.28 10.01
N ARG A 157 -14.24 -10.35 10.34
CA ARG A 157 -12.81 -10.47 10.04
C ARG A 157 -12.56 -11.48 8.95
N GLU A 158 -11.73 -11.08 7.99
CA GLU A 158 -11.24 -11.91 6.91
C GLU A 158 -9.72 -12.09 7.05
N TYR A 159 -9.24 -13.29 6.75
CA TYR A 159 -7.81 -13.62 6.81
C TYR A 159 -7.32 -14.08 5.44
N PHE A 160 -6.11 -13.64 5.08
CA PHE A 160 -5.46 -14.02 3.84
C PHE A 160 -3.98 -14.30 4.06
N THR A 161 -3.40 -15.13 3.20
CA THR A 161 -1.94 -15.29 3.07
C THR A 161 -1.51 -14.72 1.73
N PHE A 162 -0.29 -14.19 1.64
CA PHE A 162 0.27 -13.70 0.38
C PHE A 162 1.13 -14.76 -0.31
N ARG A 163 1.06 -14.77 -1.64
CA ARG A 163 2.05 -15.44 -2.47
C ARG A 163 3.06 -14.43 -2.98
N GLY A 164 4.31 -14.86 -3.12
CA GLY A 164 5.45 -13.96 -3.29
C GLY A 164 6.17 -13.85 -1.95
N GLY A 165 7.49 -14.08 -1.96
CA GLY A 165 8.29 -14.19 -0.74
C GLY A 165 8.21 -12.97 0.18
N ARG A 166 8.91 -13.01 1.31
CA ARG A 166 8.89 -11.93 2.30
C ARG A 166 9.15 -10.56 1.64
N PRO A 167 8.21 -9.59 1.72
CA PRO A 167 8.40 -8.30 1.08
C PRO A 167 9.63 -7.57 1.58
N VAL A 168 10.42 -6.99 0.66
CA VAL A 168 11.58 -6.14 0.98
C VAL A 168 11.21 -4.65 1.03
N ALA A 169 10.04 -4.32 0.50
CA ALA A 169 9.49 -2.97 0.47
C ALA A 169 7.96 -3.01 0.39
N VAL A 170 7.34 -1.86 0.59
CA VAL A 170 5.89 -1.70 0.51
C VAL A 170 5.53 -0.47 -0.33
N VAL A 171 4.38 -0.55 -1.01
CA VAL A 171 3.83 0.55 -1.81
C VAL A 171 2.37 0.72 -1.43
N GLY A 172 2.05 1.89 -0.86
CA GLY A 172 0.72 2.23 -0.38
C GLY A 172 0.13 3.46 -1.07
N PRO A 173 -1.04 3.94 -0.61
CA PRO A 173 -1.76 5.05 -1.22
C PRO A 173 -0.92 6.35 -1.29
N GLY A 174 -0.09 6.62 -0.27
CA GLY A 174 0.86 7.73 -0.30
C GLY A 174 2.19 7.42 -0.99
N ARG A 175 2.75 8.43 -1.67
CA ARG A 175 4.05 8.32 -2.36
C ARG A 175 5.23 8.25 -1.40
N ALA A 176 5.12 8.86 -0.23
CA ALA A 176 6.23 8.94 0.72
C ALA A 176 6.71 7.55 1.19
N LEU A 177 5.84 6.54 1.18
CA LEU A 177 6.21 5.15 1.54
C LEU A 177 7.34 4.58 0.65
N LEU A 178 7.44 5.04 -0.60
CA LEU A 178 8.54 4.65 -1.49
C LEU A 178 9.90 5.14 -0.98
N GLY A 179 9.91 6.20 -0.18
CA GLY A 179 11.11 6.73 0.43
C GLY A 179 11.82 5.71 1.33
N ALA A 180 11.10 4.80 2.01
CA ALA A 180 11.74 3.77 2.82
C ALA A 180 12.55 2.80 1.95
N TRP A 181 12.02 2.39 0.80
CA TRP A 181 12.74 1.53 -0.13
C TRP A 181 13.91 2.25 -0.80
N ILE A 182 13.73 3.53 -1.15
CA ILE A 182 14.81 4.37 -1.70
C ILE A 182 15.94 4.53 -0.68
N ARG A 183 15.64 4.69 0.61
CA ARG A 183 16.65 4.80 1.68
C ARG A 183 17.50 3.54 1.86
N GLN A 184 16.97 2.36 1.52
CA GLN A 184 17.77 1.12 1.48
C GLN A 184 18.86 1.14 0.39
N HIS A 185 18.75 2.06 -0.57
CA HIS A 185 19.44 2.03 -1.86
C HIS A 185 19.89 3.43 -2.31
N LEU A 186 20.27 4.29 -1.37
CA LEU A 186 20.74 5.66 -1.68
C LEU A 186 22.05 5.68 -2.47
N ASP A 187 22.77 4.58 -2.47
CA ASP A 187 24.05 4.34 -3.13
C ASP A 187 23.90 3.84 -4.57
N LEU A 188 22.67 3.62 -5.06
CA LEU A 188 22.45 3.21 -6.45
C LEU A 188 23.06 4.19 -7.43
N THR A 189 23.83 3.64 -8.36
CA THR A 189 24.38 4.39 -9.48
C THR A 189 23.30 4.68 -10.53
N VAL A 190 23.46 5.77 -11.29
CA VAL A 190 22.52 6.11 -12.37
C VAL A 190 22.42 4.97 -13.39
N GLY A 191 21.19 4.52 -13.66
CA GLY A 191 20.87 3.39 -14.53
C GLY A 191 20.79 2.05 -13.78
N GLU A 192 21.28 1.97 -12.54
CA GLU A 192 21.23 0.76 -11.74
C GLU A 192 19.80 0.42 -11.30
N THR A 193 19.51 -0.87 -11.20
CA THR A 193 18.18 -1.38 -10.89
C THR A 193 18.26 -2.49 -9.85
N VAL A 194 17.53 -2.32 -8.76
CA VAL A 194 17.28 -3.37 -7.77
C VAL A 194 15.88 -3.96 -7.98
N ARG A 195 15.72 -5.24 -7.62
CA ARG A 195 14.44 -5.96 -7.73
C ARG A 195 14.18 -6.74 -6.47
N GLY A 196 12.92 -6.78 -6.04
CA GLY A 196 12.53 -7.58 -4.90
C GLY A 196 11.02 -7.76 -4.79
N PRO A 197 10.54 -8.70 -3.96
CA PRO A 197 9.13 -8.82 -3.63
C PRO A 197 8.65 -7.57 -2.89
N VAL A 198 7.58 -6.96 -3.38
CA VAL A 198 7.02 -5.73 -2.82
C VAL A 198 5.54 -5.94 -2.54
N LEU A 199 5.10 -5.56 -1.33
CA LEU A 199 3.68 -5.51 -1.01
C LEU A 199 3.08 -4.24 -1.65
N ASP A 200 2.28 -4.41 -2.70
CA ASP A 200 1.45 -3.33 -3.26
C ASP A 200 0.04 -3.42 -2.67
N PHE A 201 -0.29 -2.46 -1.80
CA PHE A 201 -1.57 -2.34 -1.12
C PHE A 201 -2.32 -1.05 -1.47
N ARG A 202 -1.96 -0.43 -2.61
CA ARG A 202 -2.68 0.71 -3.18
C ARG A 202 -4.10 0.35 -3.62
N ARG A 203 -4.29 -0.87 -4.11
CA ARG A 203 -5.55 -1.35 -4.68
C ARG A 203 -6.32 -2.21 -3.67
N PRO A 204 -7.65 -2.39 -3.87
CA PRO A 204 -8.45 -3.27 -3.02
C PRO A 204 -7.95 -4.71 -2.98
N ALA A 205 -7.39 -5.21 -4.10
CA ALA A 205 -6.76 -6.52 -4.21
C ALA A 205 -5.23 -6.36 -4.11
N GLU A 206 -4.72 -6.57 -2.90
CA GLU A 206 -3.31 -6.48 -2.58
C GLU A 206 -2.56 -7.71 -3.05
N ARG A 207 -1.27 -7.54 -3.31
CA ARG A 207 -0.39 -8.60 -3.79
C ARG A 207 1.04 -8.32 -3.39
N VAL A 208 1.80 -9.40 -3.27
CA VAL A 208 3.26 -9.35 -3.26
C VAL A 208 3.75 -9.73 -4.65
N GLU A 209 4.47 -8.82 -5.29
CA GLU A 209 5.02 -9.04 -6.63
C GLU A 209 6.45 -8.51 -6.75
N THR A 210 7.22 -9.08 -7.68
CA THR A 210 8.58 -8.59 -7.92
C THR A 210 8.52 -7.26 -8.65
N VAL A 211 9.00 -6.21 -8.00
CA VAL A 211 9.03 -4.84 -8.54
C VAL A 211 10.47 -4.40 -8.71
N ALA A 212 10.71 -3.55 -9.71
CA ALA A 212 11.99 -2.90 -9.92
C ALA A 212 11.97 -1.47 -9.38
N LEU A 213 13.05 -1.07 -8.71
CA LEU A 213 13.42 0.31 -8.41
C LEU A 213 14.69 0.60 -9.21
N ARG A 214 14.60 1.59 -10.10
CA ARG A 214 15.73 2.03 -10.92
C ARG A 214 16.08 3.47 -10.58
N ARG A 215 17.38 3.74 -10.45
CA ARG A 215 17.90 5.10 -10.35
C ARG A 215 18.02 5.70 -11.74
N GLU A 216 17.39 6.85 -11.97
CA GLU A 216 17.53 7.61 -13.24
C GLU A 216 18.55 8.73 -13.08
N ALA A 217 18.86 9.46 -14.15
CA ALA A 217 19.68 10.67 -14.05
C ALA A 217 18.94 11.73 -13.22
N ASP A 218 19.72 12.54 -12.51
CA ASP A 218 19.17 13.66 -11.77
C ASP A 218 18.53 14.70 -12.67
N ALA A 219 17.57 15.43 -12.09
CA ALA A 219 16.83 16.47 -12.79
C ALA A 219 16.89 17.79 -12.02
N LEU A 220 16.95 18.88 -12.78
CA LEU A 220 16.65 20.21 -12.25
C LEU A 220 15.14 20.42 -12.33
N MET A 221 14.50 20.53 -11.16
CA MET A 221 13.05 20.66 -11.06
C MET A 221 12.68 21.80 -10.11
N PRO A 222 12.65 23.05 -10.60
CA PRO A 222 12.42 24.19 -9.72
C PRO A 222 11.07 24.22 -9.01
N ASP A 223 10.06 23.63 -9.64
CA ASP A 223 8.71 23.44 -9.09
C ASP A 223 8.65 22.41 -7.96
N VAL A 224 9.64 21.52 -7.87
CA VAL A 224 9.75 20.48 -6.83
C VAL A 224 10.72 20.93 -5.73
N ALA A 225 11.94 21.32 -6.09
CA ALA A 225 13.02 21.56 -5.14
C ALA A 225 13.42 23.05 -4.97
N GLY A 226 12.85 23.99 -5.75
CA GLY A 226 13.17 25.43 -5.68
C GLY A 226 14.16 25.89 -6.76
N GLY A 227 14.55 27.17 -6.77
CA GLY A 227 15.26 27.82 -7.90
C GLY A 227 16.45 27.05 -8.49
N ASP A 228 17.33 26.52 -7.64
CA ASP A 228 18.48 25.68 -8.03
C ASP A 228 18.28 24.20 -7.68
N GLY A 229 17.02 23.82 -7.49
CA GLY A 229 16.59 22.57 -6.90
C GLY A 229 16.86 21.37 -7.80
N HIS A 230 17.94 20.67 -7.48
CA HIS A 230 18.22 19.34 -7.97
C HIS A 230 17.36 18.31 -7.23
N VAL A 231 16.88 17.31 -7.95
CA VAL A 231 16.20 16.14 -7.39
C VAL A 231 16.83 14.84 -7.88
N ARG A 232 16.89 13.86 -6.98
CA ARG A 232 17.13 12.47 -7.37
C ARG A 232 15.86 11.88 -7.97
N VAL A 233 16.02 11.12 -9.05
CA VAL A 233 14.90 10.54 -9.79
C VAL A 233 14.99 9.02 -9.71
N TYR A 234 13.87 8.41 -9.32
CA TYR A 234 13.73 6.96 -9.30
C TYR A 234 12.50 6.52 -10.09
N THR A 235 12.62 5.45 -10.85
CA THR A 235 11.50 4.81 -11.55
C THR A 235 11.13 3.51 -10.87
N VAL A 236 9.88 3.44 -10.40
CA VAL A 236 9.27 2.28 -9.75
C VAL A 236 8.32 1.59 -10.73
N PHE A 237 8.24 0.26 -10.69
CA PHE A 237 7.43 -0.53 -11.63
C PHE A 237 7.77 -0.30 -13.11
N GLY A 238 8.95 0.26 -13.42
CA GLY A 238 9.36 0.65 -14.77
C GLY A 238 8.52 1.76 -15.43
N ARG A 239 7.66 2.46 -14.66
CA ARG A 239 6.73 3.47 -15.23
C ARG A 239 6.38 4.63 -14.31
N GLU A 240 6.64 4.52 -13.00
CA GLU A 240 6.25 5.52 -12.02
C GLU A 240 7.50 6.27 -11.56
N SER A 241 7.70 7.49 -12.04
CA SER A 241 8.85 8.32 -11.64
C SER A 241 8.52 9.13 -10.39
N VAL A 242 9.42 9.05 -9.41
CA VAL A 242 9.34 9.72 -8.11
C VAL A 242 10.60 10.57 -7.92
N PHE A 243 10.42 11.74 -7.32
CA PHE A 243 11.48 12.71 -7.06
C PHE A 243 11.80 12.74 -5.57
N THR A 244 13.08 12.69 -5.22
CA THR A 244 13.54 12.79 -3.84
C THR A 244 14.65 13.81 -3.67
N ASP A 245 14.92 14.21 -2.43
CA ASP A 245 16.20 14.80 -2.05
C ASP A 245 17.29 13.72 -1.92
N ASP A 246 18.45 14.11 -1.41
CA ASP A 246 19.62 13.24 -1.26
C ASP A 246 19.46 12.20 -0.14
N GLU A 247 18.57 12.46 0.82
CA GLU A 247 18.24 11.60 1.95
C GLU A 247 17.11 10.61 1.64
N GLY A 248 16.55 10.65 0.42
CA GLY A 248 15.45 9.78 -0.01
C GLY A 248 14.08 10.19 0.54
N ASN A 249 13.92 11.44 0.97
CA ASN A 249 12.59 12.01 1.26
C ASN A 249 11.88 12.30 -0.07
N VAL A 250 10.65 11.82 -0.20
CA VAL A 250 9.87 12.04 -1.43
C VAL A 250 9.40 13.49 -1.50
N LEU A 251 9.79 14.18 -2.57
CA LEU A 251 9.41 15.56 -2.88
C LEU A 251 8.26 15.64 -3.87
N GLY A 252 7.96 14.57 -4.61
CA GLY A 252 6.87 14.56 -5.57
C GLY A 252 6.95 13.41 -6.55
N ASP A 253 6.12 13.46 -7.58
CA ASP A 253 6.11 12.48 -8.66
C ASP A 253 5.75 13.10 -10.02
N LEU A 254 5.94 12.30 -11.07
CA LEU A 254 5.57 12.68 -12.43
C LEU A 254 4.06 12.85 -12.61
N ALA A 255 3.23 12.29 -11.73
CA ALA A 255 1.77 12.43 -11.77
C ALA A 255 1.30 13.81 -11.27
N GLY A 256 2.19 14.59 -10.67
CA GLY A 256 1.95 15.98 -10.31
C GLY A 256 1.86 16.26 -8.81
N LEU A 257 2.23 15.32 -7.92
CA LEU A 257 2.39 15.63 -6.50
C LEU A 257 3.58 16.55 -6.28
N ARG A 258 3.41 17.56 -5.42
CA ARG A 258 4.42 18.58 -5.12
C ARG A 258 4.45 18.91 -3.63
N PRO A 259 5.56 19.46 -3.08
CA PRO A 259 5.60 19.89 -1.70
C PRO A 259 4.63 21.06 -1.47
N HIS A 260 3.86 21.01 -0.39
CA HIS A 260 2.91 22.07 -0.02
C HIS A 260 3.56 23.46 -0.07
N ALA A 261 4.76 23.60 0.48
CA ALA A 261 5.48 24.88 0.56
C ALA A 261 5.86 25.49 -0.81
N ARG A 262 5.73 24.72 -1.90
CA ARG A 262 5.98 25.17 -3.28
C ARG A 262 4.71 25.58 -4.00
N LEU A 263 3.54 25.36 -3.41
CA LEU A 263 2.25 25.66 -4.02
C LEU A 263 1.69 26.98 -3.51
N THR A 264 1.19 27.80 -4.43
CA THR A 264 0.47 29.04 -4.12
C THR A 264 -1.04 28.84 -4.05
N THR A 265 -1.53 27.68 -4.50
CA THR A 265 -2.96 27.34 -4.44
C THR A 265 -3.38 27.06 -3.00
N PRO A 266 -4.60 27.46 -2.60
CA PRO A 266 -5.10 27.20 -1.25
C PRO A 266 -5.18 25.69 -1.01
N GLU A 267 -4.87 25.27 0.22
CA GLU A 267 -5.02 23.89 0.63
C GLU A 267 -6.49 23.49 0.71
N PRO A 268 -6.88 22.32 0.18
CA PRO A 268 -8.21 21.77 0.42
C PRO A 268 -8.47 21.68 1.92
N PRO A 269 -9.72 21.95 2.38
CA PRO A 269 -10.05 21.78 3.79
C PRO A 269 -9.79 20.34 4.23
N ALA A 270 -9.24 20.16 5.43
CA ALA A 270 -9.02 18.84 6.01
C ALA A 270 -10.35 18.08 6.12
N LEU A 271 -10.33 16.79 5.83
CA LEU A 271 -11.54 15.99 5.90
C LEU A 271 -11.81 15.58 7.35
N PRO A 272 -13.06 15.66 7.82
CA PRO A 272 -13.39 15.22 9.16
C PRO A 272 -13.11 13.73 9.32
N SER A 273 -12.47 13.36 10.44
CA SER A 273 -12.22 11.99 10.87
C SER A 273 -12.91 11.78 12.21
N ASP A 274 -13.73 10.74 12.34
CA ASP A 274 -14.51 10.52 13.57
C ASP A 274 -13.62 10.01 14.73
N GLU A 275 -12.52 9.31 14.44
CA GLU A 275 -11.60 8.76 15.45
C GLU A 275 -10.12 8.88 15.03
N PRO A 276 -9.18 9.04 15.99
CA PRO A 276 -7.74 9.01 15.71
C PRO A 276 -7.31 7.61 15.20
N PRO A 277 -6.22 7.50 14.42
CA PRO A 277 -5.65 6.20 14.06
C PRO A 277 -5.18 5.42 15.29
N ASP A 278 -5.49 4.12 15.36
CA ASP A 278 -5.00 3.21 16.42
C ASP A 278 -4.32 1.98 15.81
N PRO A 279 -3.09 2.12 15.29
CA PRO A 279 -2.38 1.03 14.64
C PRO A 279 -1.90 -0.07 15.60
N VAL A 280 -1.94 0.16 16.92
CA VAL A 280 -1.52 -0.81 17.94
C VAL A 280 -2.71 -1.67 18.38
N GLY A 281 -3.81 -1.02 18.73
CA GLY A 281 -5.03 -1.66 19.24
C GLY A 281 -5.98 -2.15 18.15
N THR A 282 -5.77 -1.79 16.87
CA THR A 282 -6.60 -2.27 15.76
C THR A 282 -5.81 -3.05 14.69
N PRO A 283 -6.41 -4.09 14.08
CA PRO A 283 -7.68 -4.70 14.46
C PRO A 283 -7.58 -5.30 15.87
N SER A 284 -8.59 -5.05 16.71
CA SER A 284 -8.62 -5.51 18.11
C SER A 284 -8.56 -7.05 18.18
N PRO A 285 -8.21 -7.66 19.33
CA PRO A 285 -8.16 -9.11 19.47
C PRO A 285 -9.47 -9.82 19.13
#